data_AF-A0A931UMG6-F1
#
_entry.id   AF-A0A931UMG6-F1
#
_cell.length_a   1.000
_cell.length_b   1.000
_cell.length_c   1.000
_cell.angle_alpha   90.00
_cell.angle_beta   90.00
_cell.angle_gamma   90.00
#
_symmetry.space_group_name_H-M   'P 1'
#
loop_
_entity.id
_entity.type
_entity.pdbx_description
1 polymer ?
#
loop_
_entity_poly.entity_id
_entity_poly.type
_entity_poly.pdbx_seq_one_letter_code
_entity_poly.pdbx_strand_id
1 'polypeptide(L)'
;VEQELRAQIERPLALGLRPAHLDSHHHIHLLPGLLPMVLRLAREYEIPALRLPDESAYLRAWRLRGRRAPAGGSVAAGPGAAALGRSLVITLLARRAAPLIRAAGFQTADAFLGIAFHWALPPAQVVQTLRYLPEGRTEIACHPGHPDPLLRQLGLRLVEQRAAELQALSQPWAREALGRAGLQGTCAQEAR
;
A
#
# COMPACT_ATOMS: atom_id res chain seq x y z
N VAL A 1 -21.49 -5.15 -10.99
CA VAL A 1 -20.22 -4.60 -10.43
C VAL A 1 -20.30 -3.10 -10.24
N GLU A 2 -20.62 -2.30 -11.26
CA GLU A 2 -20.69 -0.85 -11.09
C GLU A 2 -21.61 -0.41 -9.95
N GLN A 3 -22.82 -0.96 -9.89
CA GLN A 3 -23.78 -0.68 -8.82
C GLN A 3 -23.19 -0.92 -7.42
N GLU A 4 -22.39 -1.97 -7.26
CA GLU A 4 -21.71 -2.29 -6.00
C GLU A 4 -20.59 -1.28 -5.70
N LEU A 5 -19.79 -0.90 -6.70
CA LEU A 5 -18.74 0.11 -6.52
C LEU A 5 -19.34 1.47 -6.13
N ARG A 6 -20.46 1.85 -6.74
CA ARG A 6 -21.21 3.06 -6.36
C ARG A 6 -21.68 2.97 -4.92
N ALA A 7 -22.32 1.87 -4.53
CA ALA A 7 -22.78 1.67 -3.15
C ALA A 7 -21.62 1.78 -2.14
N GLN A 8 -20.45 1.22 -2.46
CA GLN A 8 -19.26 1.32 -1.60
C GLN A 8 -18.70 2.74 -1.50
N ILE A 9 -18.83 3.57 -2.54
CA ILE A 9 -18.43 5.00 -2.51
C ILE A 9 -19.47 5.85 -1.78
N GLU A 10 -20.75 5.59 -2.01
CA GLU A 10 -21.86 6.34 -1.42
C GLU A 10 -22.01 6.07 0.07
N ARG A 11 -21.65 4.87 0.54
CA ARG A 11 -21.71 4.51 1.96
C ARG A 11 -20.93 5.47 2.88
N PRO A 12 -19.63 5.77 2.65
CA PRO A 12 -18.90 6.76 3.44
C PRO A 12 -19.40 8.19 3.18
N LEU A 13 -19.82 8.54 1.96
CA LEU A 13 -20.38 9.87 1.66
C LEU A 13 -21.66 10.15 2.47
N ALA A 14 -22.54 9.16 2.61
CA ALA A 14 -23.74 9.24 3.44
C ALA A 14 -23.43 9.40 4.95
N LEU A 15 -22.22 9.05 5.37
CA LEU A 15 -21.70 9.29 6.72
C LEU A 15 -20.98 10.65 6.86
N GLY A 16 -20.99 11.48 5.81
CA GLY A 16 -20.30 12.77 5.79
C GLY A 16 -18.79 12.68 5.54
N LEU A 17 -18.26 11.49 5.22
CA LEU A 17 -16.85 11.30 4.91
C LEU A 17 -16.59 11.56 3.44
N ARG A 18 -15.53 12.30 3.11
CA ARG A 18 -15.08 12.51 1.72
C ARG A 18 -13.82 11.69 1.45
N PRO A 19 -13.92 10.59 0.67
CA PRO A 19 -12.76 9.79 0.32
C PRO A 19 -11.71 10.63 -0.39
N ALA A 20 -10.47 10.58 0.10
CA ALA A 20 -9.35 11.31 -0.49
C ALA A 20 -8.75 10.59 -1.70
N HIS A 21 -8.93 9.27 -1.76
CA HIS A 21 -8.45 8.41 -2.83
C HIS A 21 -9.34 7.17 -2.93
N LEU A 22 -9.26 6.46 -4.06
CA LEU A 22 -9.79 5.11 -4.21
C LEU A 22 -8.67 4.08 -4.18
N ASP A 23 -8.95 2.95 -3.53
CA ASP A 23 -8.18 1.73 -3.62
C ASP A 23 -9.13 0.53 -3.72
N SER A 24 -8.60 -0.68 -3.63
CA SER A 24 -9.46 -1.85 -3.50
C SER A 24 -8.73 -2.99 -2.79
N HIS A 25 -9.51 -3.87 -2.17
CA HIS A 25 -9.00 -5.15 -1.72
C HIS A 25 -8.37 -5.91 -2.91
N HIS A 26 -7.24 -6.58 -2.66
CA HIS A 26 -6.44 -7.28 -3.68
C HIS A 26 -6.05 -6.46 -4.92
N HIS A 27 -6.16 -5.13 -4.89
CA HIS A 27 -5.81 -4.24 -6.01
C HIS A 27 -6.59 -4.51 -7.31
N ILE A 28 -7.78 -5.12 -7.22
CA ILE A 28 -8.65 -5.43 -8.36
C ILE A 28 -9.06 -4.19 -9.17
N HIS A 29 -9.02 -2.98 -8.61
CA HIS A 29 -9.31 -1.73 -9.32
C HIS A 29 -8.41 -1.48 -10.54
N LEU A 30 -7.26 -2.16 -10.63
CA LEU A 30 -6.34 -2.07 -11.78
C LEU A 30 -6.63 -3.09 -12.88
N LEU A 31 -7.57 -4.03 -12.68
CA LEU A 31 -7.90 -5.01 -13.71
C LEU A 31 -8.40 -4.27 -14.96
N PRO A 32 -7.96 -4.63 -16.18
CA PRO A 32 -8.31 -3.89 -17.40
C PRO A 32 -9.81 -3.71 -17.64
N GLY A 33 -10.63 -4.69 -17.21
CA GLY A 33 -12.09 -4.60 -17.29
C GLY A 33 -12.75 -3.71 -16.23
N LEU A 34 -12.05 -3.39 -15.13
CA LEU A 34 -12.56 -2.55 -14.04
C LEU A 34 -11.99 -1.13 -14.07
N LEU A 35 -10.74 -0.94 -14.49
CA LEU A 35 -10.07 0.35 -14.43
C LEU A 35 -10.85 1.50 -15.11
N PRO A 36 -11.42 1.35 -16.34
CA PRO A 36 -12.20 2.42 -16.96
C PRO A 36 -13.42 2.83 -16.13
N MET A 37 -14.08 1.85 -15.50
CA MET A 37 -15.22 2.08 -14.60
C MET A 37 -14.77 2.82 -13.34
N VAL A 38 -13.67 2.38 -12.71
CA VAL A 38 -13.11 3.04 -11.52
C VAL A 38 -12.73 4.49 -11.81
N LEU A 39 -12.08 4.76 -12.95
CA LEU A 39 -11.71 6.12 -13.35
C LEU A 39 -12.95 7.01 -13.57
N ARG A 40 -14.01 6.48 -14.19
CA ARG A 40 -15.26 7.23 -14.35
C ARG A 40 -15.92 7.52 -13.01
N LEU A 41 -16.01 6.54 -12.11
CA LEU A 41 -16.60 6.74 -10.79
C LEU A 41 -15.75 7.72 -9.96
N ALA A 42 -14.42 7.61 -9.98
CA ALA A 42 -13.54 8.56 -9.30
C ALA A 42 -13.77 10.00 -9.78
N ARG A 43 -14.00 10.18 -11.10
CA ARG A 43 -14.33 11.49 -11.67
C ARG A 43 -15.70 11.98 -11.21
N GLU A 44 -16.70 11.10 -11.28
CA GLU A 44 -18.10 11.41 -10.95
C GLU A 44 -18.28 11.81 -9.49
N TYR A 45 -17.60 11.13 -8.57
CA TYR A 45 -17.64 11.44 -7.13
C TYR A 45 -16.52 12.40 -6.69
N GLU A 46 -15.81 13.03 -7.63
CA GLU A 46 -14.76 14.03 -7.37
C GLU A 46 -13.62 13.54 -6.46
N ILE A 47 -13.25 12.26 -6.56
CA ILE A 47 -12.17 11.65 -5.78
C ILE A 47 -10.84 11.82 -6.54
N PRO A 48 -9.87 12.59 -6.00
CA PRO A 48 -8.76 13.11 -6.81
C PRO A 48 -7.61 12.11 -7.04
N ALA A 49 -7.58 10.99 -6.32
CA ALA A 49 -6.43 10.10 -6.28
C ALA A 49 -6.82 8.62 -6.37
N LEU A 50 -5.92 7.81 -6.92
CA LEU A 50 -6.03 6.36 -6.93
C LEU A 50 -4.74 5.74 -6.38
N ARG A 51 -4.87 4.64 -5.63
CA ARG A 51 -3.73 3.79 -5.26
C ARG A 51 -3.07 3.24 -6.53
N LEU A 52 -1.73 3.29 -6.57
CA LEU A 52 -0.94 2.68 -7.63
C LEU A 52 0.09 1.73 -7.02
N PRO A 53 -0.23 0.42 -6.89
CA PRO A 53 0.62 -0.55 -6.22
C PRO A 53 1.81 -1.04 -7.07
N ASP A 54 2.63 -0.11 -7.55
CA ASP A 54 3.90 -0.39 -8.23
C ASP A 54 5.06 -0.47 -7.23
N GLU A 55 5.49 -1.69 -6.89
CA GLU A 55 6.64 -1.90 -6.00
C GLU A 55 7.99 -1.85 -6.75
N SER A 56 8.03 -1.62 -8.07
CA SER A 56 9.27 -1.72 -8.86
C SER A 56 10.33 -0.70 -8.44
N ALA A 57 9.94 0.52 -8.08
CA ALA A 57 10.86 1.54 -7.59
C ALA A 57 11.52 1.09 -6.28
N TYR A 58 10.70 0.65 -5.33
CA TYR A 58 11.16 0.13 -4.04
C TYR A 58 12.04 -1.12 -4.19
N LEU A 59 11.61 -2.12 -4.97
CA LEU A 59 12.37 -3.36 -5.18
C LEU A 59 13.75 -3.10 -5.80
N ARG A 60 13.85 -2.12 -6.72
CA ARG A 60 15.13 -1.68 -7.28
C ARG A 60 16.01 -1.02 -6.22
N ALA A 61 15.46 -0.09 -5.45
CA ALA A 61 16.19 0.57 -4.38
C ALA A 61 16.70 -0.43 -3.32
N TRP A 62 15.85 -1.36 -2.89
CA TRP A 62 16.22 -2.46 -1.99
C TRP A 62 17.30 -3.36 -2.58
N ARG A 63 17.21 -3.76 -3.86
CA ARG A 63 18.26 -4.60 -4.49
C ARG A 63 19.61 -3.89 -4.56
N LEU A 64 19.64 -2.61 -4.87
CA LEU A 64 20.87 -1.83 -5.01
C LEU A 64 21.51 -1.50 -3.65
N ARG A 65 20.70 -1.11 -2.67
CA ARG A 65 21.17 -0.67 -1.35
C ARG A 65 21.27 -1.82 -0.34
N GLY A 66 20.38 -2.81 -0.41
CA GLY A 66 20.34 -3.98 0.49
C GLY A 66 21.49 -4.97 0.24
N ARG A 67 22.00 -5.08 -0.99
CA ARG A 67 23.23 -5.86 -1.29
C ARG A 67 24.50 -5.29 -0.64
N ARG A 68 24.48 -4.05 -0.14
CA ARG A 68 25.59 -3.38 0.53
C ARG A 68 25.44 -3.33 2.06
N ALA A 69 24.38 -3.94 2.62
CA ALA A 69 24.15 -3.92 4.07
C ALA A 69 25.07 -4.92 4.80
N PRO A 70 25.81 -4.52 5.86
CA PRO A 70 26.65 -5.43 6.63
C PRO A 70 25.83 -6.55 7.29
N ALA A 71 26.49 -7.68 7.57
CA ALA A 71 25.91 -8.98 7.95
C ALA A 71 24.96 -9.00 9.19
N GLY A 72 24.78 -7.87 9.88
CA GLY A 72 23.82 -7.71 11.00
C GLY A 72 22.65 -6.76 10.72
N GLY A 73 22.52 -6.19 9.53
CA GLY A 73 21.46 -5.22 9.16
C GLY A 73 20.78 -5.49 7.82
N SER A 74 21.11 -6.60 7.17
CA SER A 74 20.42 -7.08 5.99
C SER A 74 19.08 -7.67 6.40
N VAL A 75 18.02 -7.29 5.68
CA VAL A 75 16.78 -8.07 5.64
C VAL A 75 17.12 -9.34 4.85
N ALA A 76 17.88 -10.25 5.46
CA ALA A 76 18.55 -11.36 4.78
C ALA A 76 17.54 -12.36 4.20
N ALA A 77 16.36 -12.46 4.82
CA ALA A 77 15.22 -13.12 4.22
C ALA A 77 14.50 -12.12 3.30
N GLY A 78 14.80 -12.20 2.01
CA GLY A 78 13.96 -11.60 0.99
C GLY A 78 12.53 -12.18 1.05
N PRO A 79 11.57 -11.52 0.39
CA PRO A 79 10.20 -12.01 0.31
C PRO A 79 10.15 -13.42 -0.30
N GLY A 80 9.28 -14.28 0.24
CA GLY A 80 9.08 -15.63 -0.29
C GLY A 80 8.59 -15.62 -1.75
N ALA A 81 8.87 -16.69 -2.50
CA ALA A 81 8.58 -16.78 -3.93
C ALA A 81 7.11 -16.45 -4.30
N ALA A 82 6.15 -16.90 -3.49
CA ALA A 82 4.73 -16.60 -3.71
C ALA A 82 4.39 -15.11 -3.52
N ALA A 83 5.05 -14.41 -2.59
CA ALA A 83 4.86 -12.97 -2.40
C ALA A 83 5.48 -12.17 -3.55
N LEU A 84 6.65 -12.58 -4.01
CA LEU A 84 7.29 -12.03 -5.22
C LEU A 84 6.42 -12.23 -6.46
N GLY A 85 5.85 -13.42 -6.65
CA GLY A 85 4.95 -13.70 -7.78
C GLY A 85 3.73 -12.78 -7.79
N ARG A 86 3.08 -12.58 -6.63
CA ARG A 86 1.95 -11.62 -6.51
C ARG A 86 2.38 -10.18 -6.80
N SER A 87 3.50 -9.75 -6.22
CA SER A 87 4.06 -8.42 -6.43
C SER A 87 4.35 -8.17 -7.91
N LEU A 88 4.91 -9.15 -8.63
CA LEU A 88 5.16 -9.07 -10.06
C LEU A 88 3.87 -8.84 -10.87
N VAL A 89 2.83 -9.63 -10.60
CA VAL A 89 1.54 -9.52 -11.31
C VAL A 89 0.89 -8.16 -11.03
N ILE A 90 0.80 -7.76 -9.77
CA ILE A 90 0.19 -6.47 -9.38
C ILE A 90 0.99 -5.30 -9.91
N THR A 91 2.33 -5.35 -9.84
CA THR A 91 3.22 -4.33 -10.41
C THR A 91 3.02 -4.21 -11.92
N LEU A 92 2.85 -5.33 -12.65
CA LEU A 92 2.58 -5.28 -14.09
C LEU A 92 1.24 -4.60 -14.41
N LEU A 93 0.20 -4.91 -13.64
CA LEU A 93 -1.11 -4.23 -13.76
C LEU A 93 -0.98 -2.74 -13.46
N ALA A 94 -0.30 -2.38 -12.37
CA ALA A 94 -0.07 -0.99 -11.98
C ALA A 94 0.68 -0.23 -13.08
N ARG A 95 1.76 -0.78 -13.63
CA ARG A 95 2.52 -0.13 -14.72
C ARG A 95 1.71 0.08 -15.99
N ARG A 96 0.77 -0.82 -16.31
CA ARG A 96 -0.15 -0.65 -17.44
C ARG A 96 -1.25 0.38 -17.15
N ALA A 97 -1.74 0.42 -15.92
CA ALA A 97 -2.76 1.37 -15.49
C ALA A 97 -2.22 2.81 -15.31
N ALA A 98 -0.96 2.95 -14.88
CA ALA A 98 -0.32 4.23 -14.56
C ALA A 98 -0.48 5.32 -15.63
N PRO A 99 -0.16 5.10 -16.92
CA PRO A 99 -0.34 6.13 -17.94
C PRO A 99 -1.82 6.51 -18.13
N LEU A 100 -2.75 5.56 -17.99
CA LEU A 100 -4.19 5.82 -18.11
C LEU A 100 -4.71 6.65 -16.93
N ILE A 101 -4.30 6.30 -15.71
CA ILE A 101 -4.66 7.04 -14.48
C ILE A 101 -4.15 8.48 -14.56
N ARG A 102 -2.88 8.66 -14.96
CA ARG A 102 -2.24 9.97 -15.08
C ARG A 102 -2.83 10.81 -16.22
N ALA A 103 -3.08 10.21 -17.39
CA ALA A 103 -3.75 10.89 -18.50
C ALA A 103 -5.18 11.31 -18.15
N ALA A 104 -5.86 10.53 -17.31
CA ALA A 104 -7.14 10.88 -16.73
C ALA A 104 -7.05 11.90 -15.58
N GLY A 105 -5.87 12.46 -15.29
CA GLY A 105 -5.68 13.56 -14.34
C GLY A 105 -5.76 13.19 -12.86
N PHE A 106 -5.68 11.91 -12.51
CA PHE A 106 -5.69 11.47 -11.12
C PHE A 106 -4.29 11.40 -10.52
N GLN A 107 -4.21 11.72 -9.22
CA GLN A 107 -2.97 11.63 -8.47
C GLN A 107 -2.68 10.18 -8.04
N THR A 108 -1.39 9.83 -7.97
CA THR A 108 -0.91 8.55 -7.42
C THR A 108 0.33 8.80 -6.57
N ALA A 109 0.67 7.87 -5.68
CA ALA A 109 2.02 7.83 -5.11
C ALA A 109 3.07 7.55 -6.20
N ASP A 110 4.32 7.93 -5.95
CA ASP A 110 5.47 7.69 -6.82
C ASP A 110 5.99 6.26 -6.70
N ALA A 111 5.85 5.69 -5.50
CA ALA A 111 6.16 4.31 -5.21
C ALA A 111 5.11 3.72 -4.27
N PHE A 112 5.07 2.39 -4.26
CA PHE A 112 4.24 1.65 -3.33
C PHE A 112 5.04 0.57 -2.63
N LEU A 113 4.59 0.22 -1.44
CA LEU A 113 5.18 -0.79 -0.61
C LEU A 113 4.09 -1.50 0.21
N GLY A 114 3.89 -2.80 0.01
CA GLY A 114 2.74 -3.46 0.66
C GLY A 114 2.41 -4.89 0.23
N ILE A 115 3.13 -5.46 -0.73
CA ILE A 115 2.80 -6.76 -1.35
C ILE A 115 3.94 -7.77 -1.20
N ALA A 116 5.15 -7.43 -1.65
CA ALA A 116 6.29 -8.34 -1.61
C ALA A 116 6.84 -8.49 -0.19
N PHE A 117 7.24 -7.36 0.41
CA PHE A 117 7.95 -7.31 1.69
C PHE A 117 7.04 -7.30 2.91
N HIS A 118 5.81 -6.91 2.68
CA HIS A 118 4.90 -6.56 3.73
C HIS A 118 4.10 -7.82 4.04
N TRP A 119 4.13 -8.22 5.31
CA TRP A 119 3.41 -9.36 5.91
C TRP A 119 4.16 -10.69 5.96
N ALA A 120 5.45 -10.70 5.60
CA ALA A 120 6.36 -11.81 5.91
C ALA A 120 7.44 -11.43 6.94
N LEU A 121 7.55 -10.13 7.27
CA LEU A 121 8.59 -9.61 8.14
C LEU A 121 8.03 -9.21 9.51
N PRO A 122 8.77 -9.45 10.60
CA PRO A 122 8.48 -8.85 11.89
C PRO A 122 8.38 -7.32 11.77
N PRO A 123 7.48 -6.66 12.48
CA PRO A 123 7.28 -5.22 12.33
C PRO A 123 8.52 -4.36 12.57
N ALA A 124 9.42 -4.77 13.47
CA ALA A 124 10.72 -4.11 13.67
C ALA A 124 11.60 -4.12 12.40
N GLN A 125 11.50 -5.19 11.60
CA GLN A 125 12.20 -5.28 10.32
C GLN A 125 11.52 -4.46 9.23
N VAL A 126 10.19 -4.26 9.29
CA VAL A 126 9.47 -3.37 8.37
C VAL A 126 10.03 -1.95 8.46
N VAL A 127 10.25 -1.44 9.67
CA VAL A 127 10.85 -0.10 9.84
C VAL A 127 12.28 -0.03 9.31
N GLN A 128 13.05 -1.11 9.44
CA GLN A 128 14.38 -1.18 8.84
C GLN A 128 14.32 -1.09 7.31
N THR A 129 13.24 -1.50 6.67
CA THR A 129 13.13 -1.46 5.22
C THR A 129 12.85 -0.05 4.68
N LEU A 130 12.36 0.85 5.53
CA LEU A 130 12.05 2.25 5.16
C LEU A 130 13.28 3.03 4.69
N ARG A 131 14.49 2.61 5.10
CA ARG A 131 15.75 3.20 4.59
C ARG A 131 15.97 3.00 3.08
N TYR A 132 15.21 2.09 2.48
CA TYR A 132 15.29 1.77 1.05
C TYR A 132 14.20 2.46 0.24
N LEU A 133 13.37 3.31 0.85
CA LEU A 133 12.37 4.08 0.11
C LEU A 133 13.06 4.93 -0.98
N PRO A 134 12.50 4.97 -2.19
CA PRO A 134 12.95 5.90 -3.21
C PRO A 134 12.57 7.34 -2.81
N GLU A 135 13.16 8.33 -3.48
CA GLU A 135 12.70 9.71 -3.40
C GLU A 135 11.27 9.84 -3.92
N GLY A 136 10.52 10.82 -3.37
CA GLY A 136 9.12 11.07 -3.70
C GLY A 136 8.14 10.47 -2.68
N ARG A 137 6.86 10.48 -3.04
CA ARG A 137 5.76 10.01 -2.19
C ARG A 137 5.65 8.50 -2.29
N THR A 138 5.96 7.79 -1.21
CA THR A 138 5.70 6.34 -1.13
C THR A 138 4.44 6.07 -0.32
N GLU A 139 3.52 5.29 -0.89
CA GLU A 139 2.40 4.72 -0.14
C GLU A 139 2.82 3.38 0.48
N ILE A 140 2.65 3.25 1.80
CA ILE A 140 2.92 2.01 2.54
C ILE A 140 1.57 1.44 3.00
N ALA A 141 1.12 0.35 2.37
CA ALA A 141 -0.08 -0.34 2.83
C ALA A 141 0.25 -1.12 4.11
N CYS A 142 -0.71 -1.23 5.04
CA CYS A 142 -0.64 -2.03 6.27
C CYS A 142 -2.02 -2.52 6.72
N HIS A 143 -2.03 -3.44 7.68
CA HIS A 143 -3.23 -4.07 8.24
C HIS A 143 -3.21 -4.05 9.78
N PRO A 144 -3.01 -2.92 10.46
CA PRO A 144 -3.11 -2.88 11.92
C PRO A 144 -4.54 -3.21 12.37
N GLY A 145 -4.68 -3.98 13.44
CA GLY A 145 -6.00 -4.27 14.03
C GLY A 145 -5.97 -5.27 15.17
N HIS A 146 -7.07 -5.33 15.92
CA HIS A 146 -7.24 -6.30 17.01
C HIS A 146 -7.81 -7.62 16.44
N PRO A 147 -7.16 -8.77 16.71
CA PRO A 147 -7.72 -10.07 16.38
C PRO A 147 -8.86 -10.38 17.36
N ASP A 148 -10.07 -9.99 16.99
CA ASP A 148 -11.28 -10.32 17.73
C ASP A 148 -11.77 -11.76 17.40
N PRO A 149 -12.71 -12.33 18.18
CA PRO A 149 -13.21 -13.67 17.92
C PRO A 149 -13.85 -13.85 16.54
N LEU A 150 -14.55 -12.83 16.03
CA LEU A 150 -15.19 -12.88 14.71
C LEU A 150 -14.15 -13.00 13.61
N LEU A 151 -13.09 -12.20 13.67
CA LEU A 151 -12.02 -12.19 12.69
C LEU A 151 -11.26 -13.53 12.64
N ARG A 152 -11.06 -14.18 13.80
CA ARG A 152 -10.48 -15.54 13.88
C ARG A 152 -11.39 -16.60 13.25
N GLN A 153 -12.70 -16.47 13.43
CA GLN A 153 -13.68 -17.39 12.84
C GLN A 153 -13.76 -17.29 11.32
N LEU A 154 -13.54 -16.10 10.75
CA LEU A 154 -13.57 -15.88 9.30
C LEU A 154 -12.43 -16.59 8.55
N GLY A 155 -11.46 -17.20 9.24
CA GLY A 155 -10.36 -17.95 8.63
C GLY A 155 -9.51 -17.10 7.69
N LEU A 156 -9.55 -15.77 7.85
CA LEU A 156 -8.81 -14.86 7.00
C LEU A 156 -7.31 -15.02 7.21
N ARG A 157 -6.53 -14.62 6.22
CA ARG A 157 -5.08 -14.52 6.39
C ARG A 157 -4.76 -13.33 7.30
N LEU A 158 -3.59 -13.39 7.93
CA LEU A 158 -2.98 -12.28 8.69
C LEU A 158 -3.70 -11.90 10.00
N VAL A 159 -4.59 -12.72 10.55
CA VAL A 159 -5.38 -12.37 11.75
C VAL A 159 -4.50 -11.95 12.91
N GLU A 160 -3.57 -12.80 13.35
CA GLU A 160 -2.67 -12.47 14.47
C GLU A 160 -1.61 -11.42 14.09
N GLN A 161 -1.27 -11.34 12.81
CA GLN A 161 -0.29 -10.38 12.32
C GLN A 161 -0.79 -8.93 12.45
N ARG A 162 -2.11 -8.71 12.37
CA ARG A 162 -2.73 -7.40 12.60
C ARG A 162 -2.37 -6.84 13.98
N ALA A 163 -2.29 -7.69 15.00
CA ALA A 163 -1.88 -7.29 16.34
C ALA A 163 -0.42 -6.86 16.38
N ALA A 164 0.46 -7.61 15.71
CA ALA A 164 1.88 -7.28 15.64
C ALA A 164 2.13 -5.96 14.91
N GLU A 165 1.45 -5.74 13.78
CA GLU A 165 1.51 -4.48 13.03
C GLU A 165 1.00 -3.31 13.86
N LEU A 166 -0.16 -3.47 14.51
CA LEU A 166 -0.73 -2.46 15.39
C LEU A 166 0.24 -2.12 16.52
N GLN A 167 0.79 -3.13 17.20
CA GLN A 167 1.73 -2.93 18.29
C GLN A 167 2.92 -2.09 17.83
N ALA A 168 3.51 -2.41 16.68
CA ALA A 168 4.72 -1.74 16.20
C ALA A 168 4.49 -0.35 15.63
N LEU A 169 3.42 -0.15 14.85
CA LEU A 169 3.05 1.16 14.31
C LEU A 169 2.64 2.14 15.42
N SER A 170 2.22 1.62 16.57
CA SER A 170 1.89 2.43 17.76
C SER A 170 3.10 2.81 18.62
N GLN A 171 4.30 2.26 18.35
CA GLN A 171 5.46 2.54 19.19
C GLN A 171 6.09 3.91 18.86
N PRO A 172 6.60 4.65 19.87
CA PRO A 172 7.33 5.90 19.65
C PRO A 172 8.53 5.75 18.71
N TRP A 173 9.27 4.64 18.83
CA TRP A 173 10.45 4.37 18.02
C TRP A 173 10.13 4.26 16.52
N ALA A 174 8.90 3.92 16.13
CA ALA A 174 8.49 3.89 14.72
C ALA A 174 8.44 5.31 14.13
N ARG A 175 7.88 6.27 14.87
CA ARG A 175 7.89 7.70 14.48
C ARG A 175 9.30 8.26 14.46
N GLU A 176 10.12 7.94 15.45
CA GLU A 176 11.51 8.37 15.47
C GLU A 176 12.32 7.78 14.30
N ALA A 177 12.06 6.53 13.92
CA ALA A 177 12.74 5.91 12.79
C ALA A 177 12.37 6.58 11.46
N LEU A 178 11.12 7.03 11.30
CA LEU A 178 10.73 7.88 10.17
C LEU A 178 11.53 9.19 10.19
N GLY A 179 11.59 9.88 11.33
CA GLY A 179 12.36 11.12 11.47
C GLY A 179 13.85 10.95 11.17
N ARG A 180 14.49 9.89 11.69
CA ARG A 180 15.90 9.56 11.42
C ARG A 180 16.17 9.23 9.95
N ALA A 181 15.17 8.70 9.24
CA ALA A 181 15.25 8.41 7.81
C ALA A 181 14.92 9.63 6.93
N GLY A 182 14.63 10.80 7.54
CA GLY A 182 14.20 12.00 6.80
C GLY A 182 12.81 11.85 6.18
N LEU A 183 11.99 10.93 6.69
CA LEU A 183 10.65 10.64 6.18
C LEU A 183 9.61 11.44 6.95
N GLN A 184 8.71 12.08 6.21
CA GLN A 184 7.55 12.77 6.76
C GLN A 184 6.28 11.98 6.43
N GLY A 185 5.45 11.71 7.44
CA GLY A 185 4.12 11.17 7.22
C GLY A 185 3.20 12.21 6.61
N THR A 186 2.37 11.80 5.65
CA THR A 186 1.34 12.65 5.02
C THR A 186 0.09 11.81 4.76
N CYS A 187 -1.06 12.45 4.59
CA CYS A 187 -2.27 11.80 4.09
C CYS A 187 -2.60 12.22 2.65
N ALA A 188 -3.45 11.43 1.98
CA ALA A 188 -3.89 11.72 0.61
C ALA A 188 -4.63 13.07 0.45
N GLN A 189 -5.15 13.66 1.54
CA GLN A 189 -5.80 14.97 1.51
C GLN A 189 -4.80 16.15 1.50
N GLU A 190 -3.67 15.98 2.18
CA GLU A 190 -2.64 17.01 2.37
C GLU A 190 -1.64 17.07 1.22
N ALA A 191 -1.58 16.03 0.41
CA ALA A 191 -0.55 15.89 -0.61
C ALA A 191 -0.97 16.51 -1.98
N ARG A 192 -1.70 17.63 -1.92
CA ARG A 192 -2.19 18.44 -3.06
C ARG A 192 -1.20 19.54 -3.43
#